data_AF-A0A2D6MIV1-F1
#
_entry.id   AF-A0A2D6MIV1-F1
#
_cell.length_a   1.000
_cell.length_b   1.000
_cell.length_c   1.000
_cell.angle_alpha   90.00
_cell.angle_beta   90.00
_cell.angle_gamma   90.00
#
_symmetry.space_group_name_H-M   'P 1'
#
loop_
_entity.id
_entity.type
_entity.pdbx_description
1 polymer ?
#
loop_
_entity_poly.entity_id
_entity_poly.type
_entity_poly.pdbx_seq_one_letter_code
_entity_poly.pdbx_strand_id
1 'polypeptide(L)'
;MKQGIIILVVVLLLIVGGFLLFNSSEDMDDGGGVDVDDEQIDETHLYDYFSSNLRDRAVEEVGQPIEGFTPQIYMDAFSDLKEEDFDGVKAQSGVYNYLDDELVFEGEMSHSASDAISREGEDTLLDNLSNRLGISLDNTGSVDLILDLIK
;
A
#
# COMPACT_ATOMS: atom_id res chain seq x y z
N MET A 1 -16.13 30.79 34.79
CA MET A 1 -14.93 31.53 34.33
C MET A 1 -13.60 30.78 34.54
N LYS A 2 -13.36 30.07 35.65
CA LYS A 2 -12.08 29.37 35.88
C LYS A 2 -11.79 28.17 34.96
N GLN A 3 -12.83 27.45 34.51
CA GLN A 3 -12.64 26.27 33.66
C GLN A 3 -12.28 26.59 32.19
N GLY A 4 -12.71 27.75 31.67
CA GLY A 4 -12.35 28.18 30.31
C GLY A 4 -10.85 28.50 30.16
N ILE A 5 -10.21 28.97 31.24
CA ILE A 5 -8.77 29.30 31.24
C ILE A 5 -7.92 28.02 31.20
N ILE A 6 -8.35 26.95 31.89
CA ILE A 6 -7.60 25.68 31.93
C ILE A 6 -7.59 25.02 30.55
N ILE A 7 -8.74 24.99 29.86
CA ILE A 7 -8.83 24.40 28.51
C ILE A 7 -7.93 25.16 27.53
N LEU A 8 -7.90 26.49 27.61
CA LEU A 8 -7.07 27.31 26.73
C LEU A 8 -5.57 27.07 26.96
N VAL A 9 -5.14 26.89 28.22
CA VAL A 9 -3.73 26.58 28.54
C VAL A 9 -3.34 25.18 28.04
N VAL A 10 -4.22 24.18 28.16
CA VAL A 10 -3.94 22.81 27.69
C VAL A 10 -3.83 22.75 26.17
N VAL A 11 -4.74 23.43 25.44
CA VAL A 11 -4.67 23.50 23.97
C VAL A 11 -3.40 24.19 23.51
N LEU A 12 -2.98 25.26 24.20
CA LEU A 12 -1.77 26.00 23.85
C LEU A 12 -0.50 25.17 24.12
N LEU A 13 -0.48 24.36 25.18
CA LEU A 13 0.62 23.42 25.46
C LEU A 13 0.70 22.29 24.42
N LEU A 14 -0.43 21.79 23.92
CA LEU A 14 -0.44 20.76 22.87
C LEU A 14 0.05 21.30 21.53
N ILE A 15 -0.31 22.54 21.18
CA ILE A 15 0.16 23.18 19.94
C ILE A 15 1.67 23.47 20.02
N VAL A 16 2.16 24.00 21.14
CA VAL A 16 3.60 24.26 21.32
C VAL A 16 4.40 22.96 21.41
N GLY A 17 3.90 21.94 22.12
CA GLY A 17 4.54 20.63 22.21
C GLY A 17 4.62 19.90 20.87
N GLY A 18 3.52 19.92 20.09
CA GLY A 18 3.50 19.37 18.73
C GLY A 18 4.45 20.09 17.78
N PHE A 19 4.51 21.43 17.86
CA PHE A 19 5.42 22.23 17.04
C PHE A 19 6.89 21.98 17.37
N LEU A 20 7.25 21.81 18.65
CA LEU A 20 8.64 21.54 19.05
C LEU A 20 9.12 20.14 18.65
N LEU A 21 8.24 19.14 18.68
CA LEU A 21 8.58 17.79 18.22
C LEU A 21 8.71 17.71 16.70
N PHE A 22 7.93 18.51 15.96
CA PHE A 22 7.99 18.56 14.50
C PHE A 22 9.22 19.32 13.97
N ASN A 23 9.76 20.27 14.73
CA ASN A 23 10.92 21.07 14.33
C ASN A 23 12.27 20.60 14.92
N SER A 24 12.32 19.52 15.71
CA SER A 24 13.56 19.04 16.36
C SER A 24 14.22 17.84 15.67
N SER A 25 13.89 17.56 14.42
CA SER A 25 14.58 16.54 13.63
C SER A 25 15.37 17.19 12.50
N GLU A 26 16.52 17.77 12.83
CA GLU A 26 17.63 17.98 11.91
C GLU A 26 18.96 18.20 12.67
N ASP A 27 20.00 17.56 12.12
CA ASP A 27 21.45 17.77 12.28
C ASP A 27 22.20 17.14 13.47
N MET A 28 22.69 15.92 13.24
CA MET A 28 24.07 15.54 13.60
C MET A 28 24.85 15.19 12.33
N ASP A 29 25.61 16.18 11.85
CA ASP A 29 26.69 16.10 10.88
C ASP A 29 27.97 15.61 11.60
N ASP A 30 28.47 14.43 11.23
CA ASP A 30 29.87 14.04 11.49
C ASP A 30 30.45 13.45 10.20
N GLY A 31 31.42 14.19 9.66
CA GLY A 31 32.03 13.94 8.38
C GLY A 31 32.75 12.61 8.30
N GLY A 32 32.27 11.77 7.38
CA GLY A 32 33.04 10.73 6.72
C GLY A 32 32.73 10.83 5.24
N GLY A 33 33.75 11.05 4.41
CA GLY A 33 33.58 10.97 2.95
C GLY A 33 33.03 9.59 2.59
N VAL A 34 31.81 9.58 2.10
CA VAL A 34 31.19 8.42 1.45
C VAL A 34 30.96 8.86 0.02
N ASP A 35 31.50 8.06 -0.89
CA ASP A 35 31.27 8.15 -2.31
C ASP A 35 29.76 8.25 -2.58
N VAL A 36 29.40 8.80 -3.74
CA VAL A 36 28.01 8.87 -4.21
C VAL A 36 27.50 7.42 -4.32
N ASP A 37 26.95 6.90 -3.22
CA ASP A 37 26.27 5.62 -3.18
C ASP A 37 25.02 5.82 -4.02
N ASP A 38 24.99 5.13 -5.16
CA ASP A 38 23.76 4.75 -5.85
C ASP A 38 22.75 4.41 -4.74
N GLU A 39 21.71 5.23 -4.62
CA GLU A 39 20.63 5.07 -3.66
C GLU A 39 19.99 3.72 -3.97
N GLN A 40 20.49 2.65 -3.34
CA GLN A 40 19.94 1.31 -3.46
C GLN A 40 18.50 1.41 -2.98
N ILE A 41 17.60 1.48 -3.94
CA ILE A 41 16.17 1.48 -3.67
C ILE A 41 15.89 0.15 -2.99
N ASP A 42 15.55 0.23 -1.71
CA ASP A 42 15.11 -0.92 -0.93
C ASP A 42 13.86 -1.46 -1.60
N GLU A 43 13.93 -2.68 -2.16
CA GLU A 43 12.80 -3.34 -2.82
C GLU A 43 11.56 -3.31 -1.93
N THR A 44 11.74 -3.46 -0.61
CA THR A 44 10.68 -3.37 0.41
C THR A 44 9.91 -2.06 0.30
N HIS A 45 10.59 -0.95 0.01
CA HIS A 45 9.97 0.36 -0.13
C HIS A 45 9.06 0.45 -1.36
N LEU A 46 9.36 -0.26 -2.45
CA LEU A 46 8.53 -0.25 -3.66
C LEU A 46 7.23 -1.03 -3.46
N TYR A 47 7.31 -2.21 -2.84
CA TYR A 47 6.15 -3.01 -2.48
C TYR A 47 5.24 -2.25 -1.50
N ASP A 48 5.85 -1.60 -0.50
CA ASP A 48 5.11 -0.80 0.47
C ASP A 48 4.40 0.39 -0.17
N TYR A 49 5.10 1.08 -1.07
CA TYR A 49 4.55 2.20 -1.83
C TYR A 49 3.41 1.76 -2.75
N PHE A 50 3.56 0.65 -3.48
CA PHE A 50 2.50 0.09 -4.32
C PHE A 50 1.25 -0.23 -3.53
N SER A 51 1.37 -1.04 -2.47
CA SER A 51 0.21 -1.50 -1.71
C SER A 51 -0.55 -0.34 -1.06
N SER A 52 0.14 0.68 -0.53
CA SER A 52 -0.52 1.87 0.00
C SER A 52 -1.33 2.59 -1.08
N ASN A 53 -0.69 2.89 -2.22
CA ASN A 53 -1.36 3.63 -3.30
C ASN A 53 -2.47 2.83 -3.96
N LEU A 54 -2.31 1.51 -4.12
CA LEU A 54 -3.34 0.62 -4.65
C LEU A 54 -4.59 0.67 -3.78
N ARG A 55 -4.44 0.55 -2.46
CA ARG A 55 -5.56 0.62 -1.51
C ARG A 55 -6.18 2.00 -1.48
N ASP A 56 -5.38 3.07 -1.41
CA ASP A 56 -5.89 4.44 -1.34
C ASP A 56 -6.75 4.75 -2.57
N ARG A 57 -6.25 4.42 -3.77
CA ARG A 57 -7.00 4.59 -5.03
C ARG A 57 -8.26 3.71 -5.07
N ALA A 58 -8.19 2.46 -4.61
CA ALA A 58 -9.39 1.61 -4.51
C ALA A 58 -10.45 2.22 -3.56
N VAL A 59 -10.04 2.78 -2.42
CA VAL A 59 -10.95 3.46 -1.49
C VAL A 59 -11.57 4.70 -2.12
N GLU A 60 -10.81 5.46 -2.91
CA GLU A 60 -11.33 6.63 -3.63
C GLU A 60 -12.42 6.25 -4.64
N GLU A 61 -12.26 5.13 -5.35
CA GLU A 61 -13.19 4.69 -6.40
C GLU A 61 -14.42 3.93 -5.87
N VAL A 62 -14.22 2.94 -4.98
CA VAL A 62 -15.28 2.04 -4.52
C VAL A 62 -15.65 2.19 -3.04
N GLY A 63 -14.95 3.06 -2.30
CA GLY A 63 -15.11 3.24 -0.86
C GLY A 63 -14.35 2.21 -0.03
N GLN A 64 -14.40 2.36 1.30
CA GLN A 64 -13.70 1.46 2.23
C GLN A 64 -14.45 0.12 2.39
N PRO A 65 -13.87 -1.02 1.98
CA PRO A 65 -14.48 -2.32 2.22
C PRO A 65 -14.40 -2.70 3.70
N ILE A 66 -15.50 -3.19 4.26
CA ILE A 66 -15.56 -3.63 5.66
C ILE A 66 -14.96 -5.03 5.88
N GLU A 67 -14.83 -5.82 4.82
CA GLU A 67 -14.29 -7.20 4.83
C GLU A 67 -12.87 -7.29 4.25
N GLY A 68 -12.28 -6.15 3.87
CA GLY A 68 -10.97 -6.10 3.21
C GLY A 68 -11.08 -6.07 1.67
N PHE A 69 -9.94 -6.04 1.00
CA PHE A 69 -9.87 -5.95 -0.46
C PHE A 69 -9.78 -7.34 -1.07
N THR A 70 -10.75 -7.73 -1.88
CA THR A 70 -10.72 -8.97 -2.69
C THR A 70 -10.32 -8.62 -4.13
N PRO A 71 -9.97 -9.62 -4.98
CA PRO A 71 -9.72 -9.38 -6.40
C PRO A 71 -10.87 -8.64 -7.08
N GLN A 72 -12.12 -8.99 -6.76
CA GLN A 72 -13.29 -8.31 -7.33
C GLN A 72 -13.32 -6.82 -6.98
N ILE A 73 -13.04 -6.47 -5.72
CA ILE A 73 -13.01 -5.07 -5.28
C ILE A 73 -11.95 -4.28 -6.06
N TYR A 74 -10.77 -4.89 -6.28
CA TYR A 74 -9.74 -4.25 -7.09
C TYR A 74 -10.13 -4.15 -8.57
N MET A 75 -10.70 -5.19 -9.18
CA MET A 75 -11.19 -5.12 -10.56
C MET A 75 -12.34 -4.13 -10.74
N ASP A 76 -13.16 -3.91 -9.71
CA ASP A 76 -14.20 -2.87 -9.72
C ASP A 76 -13.59 -1.45 -9.66
N ALA A 77 -12.44 -1.29 -9.00
CA ALA A 77 -11.74 0.00 -8.86
C ALA A 77 -10.76 0.29 -10.01
N PHE A 78 -10.27 -0.74 -10.69
CA PHE A 78 -9.21 -0.66 -11.70
C PHE A 78 -9.63 -1.47 -12.92
N SER A 79 -10.11 -0.78 -13.95
CA SER A 79 -10.83 -1.40 -15.08
C SER A 79 -9.94 -2.25 -16.00
N ASP A 80 -8.62 -2.03 -15.94
CA ASP A 80 -7.62 -2.77 -16.71
C ASP A 80 -6.92 -3.88 -15.90
N LEU A 81 -7.35 -4.13 -14.66
CA LEU A 81 -7.01 -5.37 -13.94
C LEU A 81 -7.79 -6.56 -14.51
N LYS A 82 -7.11 -7.70 -14.57
CA LYS A 82 -7.67 -8.95 -15.08
C LYS A 82 -7.57 -10.03 -14.03
N GLU A 83 -8.42 -11.03 -14.12
CA GLU A 83 -8.37 -12.22 -13.27
C GLU A 83 -6.98 -12.89 -13.27
N GLU A 84 -6.33 -12.96 -14.44
CA GLU A 84 -4.95 -13.45 -14.62
C GLU A 84 -3.91 -12.75 -13.72
N ASP A 85 -4.12 -11.47 -13.38
CA ASP A 85 -3.18 -10.70 -12.53
C ASP A 85 -3.18 -11.20 -11.08
N PHE A 86 -4.23 -11.92 -10.69
CA PHE A 86 -4.40 -12.45 -9.34
C PHE A 86 -3.96 -13.91 -9.20
N ASP A 87 -3.34 -14.49 -10.23
CA ASP A 87 -2.78 -15.84 -10.12
C ASP A 87 -1.67 -15.90 -9.06
N GLY A 88 -1.80 -16.82 -8.11
CA GLY A 88 -0.89 -16.97 -6.97
C GLY A 88 -1.04 -15.91 -5.87
N VAL A 89 -1.96 -14.96 -6.00
CA VAL A 89 -2.12 -13.87 -5.03
C VAL A 89 -2.68 -14.41 -3.70
N LYS A 90 -1.93 -14.17 -2.62
CA LYS A 90 -2.28 -14.67 -1.28
C LYS A 90 -3.40 -13.87 -0.64
N ALA A 91 -4.39 -14.58 -0.12
CA ALA A 91 -5.43 -14.04 0.75
C ALA A 91 -5.08 -14.24 2.23
N GLN A 92 -5.92 -13.74 3.14
CA GLN A 92 -5.77 -13.93 4.59
C GLN A 92 -5.76 -15.42 4.97
N SER A 93 -6.59 -16.24 4.32
CA SER A 93 -6.77 -17.66 4.64
C SER A 93 -6.70 -18.57 3.41
N GLY A 94 -5.87 -18.23 2.42
CA GLY A 94 -5.78 -19.01 1.18
C GLY A 94 -4.96 -18.33 0.09
N VAL A 95 -5.18 -18.77 -1.13
CA VAL A 95 -4.54 -18.23 -2.33
C VAL A 95 -5.54 -18.23 -3.48
N TYR A 96 -5.41 -17.25 -4.38
CA TYR A 96 -6.13 -17.23 -5.64
C TYR A 96 -5.30 -17.93 -6.72
N ASN A 97 -5.94 -18.75 -7.55
CA ASN A 97 -5.32 -19.40 -8.69
C ASN A 97 -6.14 -19.12 -9.95
N TYR A 98 -5.48 -18.81 -11.05
CA TYR A 98 -6.13 -18.64 -12.35
C TYR A 98 -6.00 -19.93 -13.16
N LEU A 99 -7.10 -20.68 -13.28
CA LEU A 99 -7.13 -22.00 -13.91
C LEU A 99 -8.34 -22.09 -14.86
N ASP A 100 -8.13 -22.67 -16.04
CA ASP A 100 -9.19 -22.86 -17.05
C ASP A 100 -9.98 -21.56 -17.37
N ASP A 101 -9.26 -20.45 -17.47
CA ASP A 101 -9.76 -19.09 -17.73
C ASP A 101 -10.64 -18.49 -16.59
N GLU A 102 -10.56 -19.01 -15.36
CA GLU A 102 -11.32 -18.54 -14.20
C GLU A 102 -10.42 -18.34 -12.96
N LEU A 103 -10.65 -17.25 -12.22
CA LEU A 103 -10.02 -17.01 -10.92
C LEU A 103 -10.74 -17.77 -9.79
N VAL A 104 -10.04 -18.70 -9.17
CA VAL A 104 -10.58 -19.55 -8.10
C VAL A 104 -9.87 -19.28 -6.78
N PHE A 105 -10.64 -19.08 -5.72
CA PHE A 105 -10.13 -19.02 -4.36
C PHE A 105 -9.93 -20.44 -3.79
N GLU A 106 -8.73 -20.75 -3.35
CA GLU A 106 -8.39 -21.99 -2.63
C GLU A 106 -7.95 -21.67 -1.20
N GLY A 107 -8.83 -21.92 -0.24
CA GLY A 107 -8.56 -21.61 1.17
C GLY A 107 -9.67 -22.00 2.14
N GLU A 108 -9.46 -21.70 3.41
CA GLU A 108 -10.45 -21.91 4.47
C GLU A 108 -11.26 -20.64 4.72
N MET A 109 -12.58 -20.72 4.53
CA MET A 109 -13.52 -19.64 4.88
C MET A 109 -13.86 -19.67 6.37
N SER A 110 -12.91 -19.20 7.20
CA SER A 110 -13.06 -19.20 8.66
C SER A 110 -13.70 -17.92 9.22
N HIS A 111 -13.65 -16.82 8.46
CA HIS A 111 -14.27 -15.53 8.78
C HIS A 111 -14.64 -14.76 7.51
N SER A 112 -15.33 -13.63 7.65
CA SER A 112 -15.83 -12.85 6.50
C SER A 112 -14.72 -12.25 5.62
N ALA A 113 -13.55 -11.99 6.18
CA ALA A 113 -12.38 -11.48 5.45
C ALA A 113 -11.40 -12.57 4.96
N SER A 114 -11.80 -13.85 4.94
CA SER A 114 -10.85 -14.96 4.69
C SER A 114 -10.26 -14.94 3.28
N ASP A 115 -11.03 -14.43 2.32
CA ASP A 115 -10.66 -14.25 0.92
C ASP A 115 -10.08 -12.86 0.63
N ALA A 116 -10.02 -11.95 1.61
CA ALA A 116 -9.36 -10.67 1.41
C ALA A 116 -7.87 -10.86 1.13
N ILE A 117 -7.33 -10.12 0.16
CA ILE A 117 -5.92 -10.13 -0.21
C ILE A 117 -5.08 -9.70 1.00
N SER A 118 -4.01 -10.45 1.22
CA SER A 118 -3.02 -10.17 2.26
C SER A 118 -1.98 -9.16 1.77
N ARG A 119 -1.17 -8.59 2.67
CA ARG A 119 -0.06 -7.72 2.25
C ARG A 119 0.89 -8.41 1.28
N GLU A 120 1.28 -9.65 1.59
CA GLU A 120 2.12 -10.46 0.70
C GLU A 120 1.44 -10.77 -0.65
N GLY A 121 0.11 -10.84 -0.65
CA GLY A 121 -0.67 -10.97 -1.88
C GLY A 121 -0.60 -9.73 -2.78
N GLU A 122 -0.58 -8.54 -2.20
CA GLU A 122 -0.38 -7.30 -2.95
C GLU A 122 1.03 -7.22 -3.55
N ASP A 123 2.03 -7.77 -2.86
CA ASP A 123 3.39 -7.85 -3.41
C ASP A 123 3.41 -8.77 -4.64
N THR A 124 2.75 -9.93 -4.55
CA THR A 124 2.59 -10.85 -5.69
C THR A 124 1.84 -10.20 -6.85
N LEU A 125 0.81 -9.40 -6.55
CA LEU A 125 0.06 -8.66 -7.56
C LEU A 125 0.96 -7.64 -8.28
N LEU A 126 1.83 -6.92 -7.56
CA LEU A 126 2.80 -6.01 -8.20
C LEU A 126 3.72 -6.75 -9.16
N ASP A 127 4.26 -7.89 -8.74
CA ASP A 127 5.13 -8.71 -9.58
C ASP A 127 4.41 -9.19 -10.85
N ASN A 128 3.16 -9.66 -10.71
CA ASN A 128 2.33 -10.09 -11.83
C ASN A 128 2.08 -8.94 -12.82
N LEU A 129 1.73 -7.75 -12.31
CA LEU A 129 1.50 -6.56 -13.13
C LEU A 129 2.77 -6.08 -13.84
N SER A 130 3.89 -6.03 -13.12
CA SER A 130 5.20 -5.72 -13.69
C SER A 130 5.53 -6.65 -14.86
N ASN A 131 5.32 -7.96 -14.68
CA ASN A 131 5.56 -8.97 -15.72
C ASN A 131 4.60 -8.81 -16.90
N ARG A 132 3.30 -8.64 -16.66
CA ARG A 132 2.28 -8.48 -17.73
C ARG A 132 2.52 -7.22 -18.56
N LEU A 133 2.85 -6.11 -17.90
CA LEU A 133 3.04 -4.81 -18.54
C LEU A 133 4.46 -4.62 -19.10
N GLY A 134 5.40 -5.49 -18.72
CA GLY A 134 6.80 -5.42 -19.15
C GLY A 134 7.54 -4.22 -18.56
N ILE A 135 7.25 -3.86 -17.30
CA ILE A 135 7.81 -2.69 -16.61
C ILE A 135 8.73 -3.17 -15.48
N SER A 136 10.01 -2.78 -15.50
CA SER A 136 10.96 -3.10 -14.42
C SER A 136 10.69 -2.25 -13.17
N LEU A 137 10.75 -2.89 -11.99
CA LEU A 137 10.51 -2.26 -10.69
C LEU A 137 11.79 -1.60 -10.15
N ASP A 138 12.28 -0.59 -10.86
CA ASP A 138 13.57 0.04 -10.53
C ASP A 138 13.41 1.20 -9.52
N ASN A 139 12.24 1.81 -9.44
CA ASN A 139 11.94 2.96 -8.59
C ASN A 139 10.41 3.17 -8.45
N THR A 140 10.00 4.12 -7.61
CA THR A 140 8.58 4.44 -7.40
C THR A 140 7.88 4.97 -8.66
N GLY A 141 8.61 5.58 -9.59
CA GLY A 141 8.05 6.02 -10.87
C GLY A 141 7.60 4.85 -11.76
N SER A 142 8.28 3.70 -11.69
CA SER A 142 7.80 2.48 -12.35
C SER A 142 6.50 1.98 -11.72
N VAL A 143 6.36 2.07 -10.40
CA VAL A 143 5.14 1.71 -9.67
C VAL A 143 3.99 2.64 -10.03
N ASP A 144 4.24 3.95 -10.10
CA ASP A 144 3.24 4.95 -10.51
C ASP A 144 2.75 4.67 -11.95
N LEU A 145 3.66 4.33 -12.86
CA LEU A 145 3.31 3.96 -14.23
C LEU A 145 2.41 2.71 -14.27
N ILE A 146 2.71 1.68 -13.48
CA ILE A 146 1.85 0.49 -13.36
C ILE A 146 0.46 0.88 -12.86
N LEU A 147 0.37 1.65 -11.76
CA LEU A 147 -0.90 2.07 -11.16
C LEU A 147 -1.74 2.96 -12.10
N ASP A 148 -1.12 3.71 -13.00
CA ASP A 148 -1.82 4.51 -13.99
C ASP A 148 -2.27 3.71 -15.22
N LEU A 149 -1.60 2.60 -15.54
CA LEU A 149 -1.94 1.72 -16.65
C LEU A 149 -3.04 0.69 -16.32
N ILE A 150 -3.34 0.48 -15.05
CA ILE A 150 -4.41 -0.43 -14.61
C ILE A 150 -5.73 0.28 -14.28
N LYS A 151 -5.75 1.62 -14.27
CA LYS A 151 -6.95 2.42 -13.99
C LYS A 151 -8.07 2.16 -15.00
#